data_AF-A0A3C0CZC5-F1
#
_entry.id   AF-A0A3C0CZC5-F1
#
_cell.length_a   1.000
_cell.length_b   1.000
_cell.length_c   1.000
_cell.angle_alpha   90.00
_cell.angle_beta   90.00
_cell.angle_gamma   90.00
#
_symmetry.space_group_name_H-M   'P 1'
#
loop_
_entity.id
_entity.type
_entity.pdbx_description
1 polymer ?
#
loop_
_entity_poly.entity_id
_entity_poly.type
_entity_poly.pdbx_seq_one_letter_code
_entity_poly.pdbx_strand_id
1 'polypeptide(L)'
;RKEIGIRTAFNILGPLTNPADAKKQLLGVSEARLTELMAAALLRLGSNRAIVAHGLDGIDELTTVKKTQITEIKDDGLATYQISPEEMGIPAALKDDIAISGGAEESARVITSILNGEQGPRRNIVLLNAGAALYVAEKASTLKGGIAKAAETIDNGQARDVLNGLVKLSQRLGESDIR
;
A
#
# COMPACT_ATOMS: atom_id res chain seq x y z
N ARG A 1 -17.69 -10.34 -15.69
CA ARG A 1 -17.65 -9.70 -14.34
C ARG A 1 -18.75 -8.68 -14.15
N LYS A 2 -18.85 -7.64 -14.99
CA LYS A 2 -19.93 -6.63 -14.92
C LYS A 2 -21.34 -7.24 -14.95
N GLU A 3 -21.53 -8.33 -15.70
CA GLU A 3 -22.84 -9.01 -15.82
C GLU A 3 -23.23 -9.88 -14.63
N ILE A 4 -22.26 -10.39 -13.84
CA ILE A 4 -22.52 -11.35 -12.75
C ILE A 4 -22.78 -10.63 -11.41
N GLY A 5 -22.28 -9.41 -11.22
CA GLY A 5 -22.59 -8.54 -10.08
C GLY A 5 -22.11 -9.00 -8.69
N ILE A 6 -21.67 -10.26 -8.54
CA ILE A 6 -21.20 -10.83 -7.27
C ILE A 6 -19.69 -11.04 -7.23
N ARG A 7 -19.10 -10.99 -6.02
CA ARG A 7 -17.69 -11.34 -5.78
C ARG A 7 -17.47 -12.83 -6.03
N THR A 8 -16.42 -13.16 -6.77
CA THR A 8 -16.04 -14.55 -7.13
C THR A 8 -14.56 -14.79 -6.84
N ALA A 9 -14.09 -16.04 -6.99
CA ALA A 9 -12.67 -16.37 -6.86
C ALA A 9 -11.76 -15.51 -7.78
N PHE A 10 -12.26 -15.05 -8.93
CA PHE A 10 -11.51 -14.14 -9.78
C PHE A 10 -11.12 -12.83 -9.05
N ASN A 11 -11.83 -12.41 -7.99
CA ASN A 11 -11.56 -11.16 -7.27
C ASN A 11 -10.28 -11.23 -6.45
N ILE A 12 -9.92 -12.45 -6.06
CA ILE A 12 -8.70 -12.73 -5.32
C ILE A 12 -7.56 -13.21 -6.23
N LEU A 13 -7.82 -13.60 -7.49
CA LEU A 13 -6.77 -14.05 -8.41
C LEU A 13 -5.87 -12.93 -8.93
N GLY A 14 -6.43 -11.76 -9.24
CA GLY A 14 -5.67 -10.68 -9.87
C GLY A 14 -4.38 -10.29 -9.11
N PRO A 15 -4.45 -10.09 -7.79
CA PRO A 15 -3.25 -9.76 -7.03
C PRO A 15 -2.24 -10.90 -6.88
N LEU A 16 -2.64 -12.16 -7.12
CA LEU A 16 -1.74 -13.32 -7.10
C LEU A 16 -0.95 -13.50 -8.40
N THR A 17 -1.30 -12.77 -9.46
CA THR A 17 -0.74 -12.94 -10.80
C THR A 17 0.14 -11.75 -11.22
N ASN A 18 1.04 -11.30 -10.34
CA ASN A 18 1.96 -10.21 -10.66
C ASN A 18 2.89 -10.60 -11.84
N PRO A 19 2.80 -9.92 -13.00
CA PRO A 19 3.54 -10.32 -14.20
C PRO A 19 5.05 -10.07 -14.10
N ALA A 20 5.51 -9.27 -13.13
CA ALA A 20 6.92 -9.02 -12.87
C ALA A 20 7.55 -10.06 -11.90
N ASP A 21 6.81 -11.10 -11.52
CA ASP A 21 7.25 -12.15 -10.60
C ASP A 21 7.81 -11.64 -9.26
N ALA A 22 7.19 -10.57 -8.72
CA ALA A 22 7.62 -9.97 -7.47
C ALA A 22 7.50 -10.95 -6.29
N LYS A 23 8.62 -11.27 -5.65
CA LYS A 23 8.67 -12.18 -4.48
C LYS A 23 8.36 -11.50 -3.14
N LYS A 24 8.30 -10.16 -3.15
CA LYS A 24 8.07 -9.28 -2.00
C LYS A 24 6.87 -8.38 -2.27
N GLN A 25 5.80 -8.50 -1.49
CA GLN A 25 4.53 -7.84 -1.82
C GLN A 25 3.79 -7.27 -0.59
N LEU A 26 3.26 -6.05 -0.72
CA LEU A 26 2.20 -5.55 0.16
C LEU A 26 0.87 -5.70 -0.58
N LEU A 27 -0.09 -6.37 0.02
CA LEU A 27 -1.36 -6.70 -0.60
C LEU A 27 -2.55 -6.33 0.27
N GLY A 28 -3.47 -5.56 -0.30
CA GLY A 28 -4.79 -5.30 0.26
C GLY A 28 -5.80 -6.42 0.00
N VAL A 29 -6.66 -6.72 0.98
CA VAL A 29 -7.83 -7.58 0.77
C VAL A 29 -9.10 -6.97 1.33
N SER A 30 -10.24 -7.34 0.75
CA SER A 30 -11.53 -6.74 1.06
C SER A 30 -12.19 -7.25 2.35
N GLU A 31 -11.68 -8.33 2.95
CA GLU A 31 -12.23 -8.95 4.15
C GLU A 31 -11.09 -9.52 5.01
N ALA A 32 -11.21 -9.38 6.33
CA ALA A 32 -10.20 -9.86 7.29
C ALA A 32 -9.82 -11.33 7.08
N ARG A 33 -10.79 -12.23 6.89
CA ARG A 33 -10.55 -13.67 6.66
C ARG A 33 -9.72 -13.98 5.41
N LEU A 34 -9.67 -13.07 4.44
CA LEU A 34 -8.90 -13.27 3.22
C LEU A 34 -7.40 -13.03 3.43
N THR A 35 -6.99 -12.38 4.51
CA THR A 35 -5.56 -12.11 4.81
C THR A 35 -4.78 -13.42 4.85
N GLU A 36 -5.25 -14.40 5.63
CA GLU A 36 -4.61 -15.72 5.76
C GLU A 36 -4.65 -16.53 4.47
N LEU A 37 -5.82 -16.61 3.83
CA LEU A 37 -5.99 -17.36 2.58
C LEU A 37 -5.04 -16.87 1.50
N MET A 38 -4.93 -15.55 1.35
CA MET A 38 -4.10 -14.92 0.33
C MET A 38 -2.62 -15.03 0.66
N ALA A 39 -2.23 -14.87 1.92
CA ALA A 39 -0.84 -15.06 2.34
C ALA A 39 -0.39 -16.51 2.11
N ALA A 40 -1.23 -17.50 2.44
CA ALA A 40 -0.95 -18.90 2.17
C ALA A 40 -0.84 -19.21 0.66
N ALA A 41 -1.67 -18.58 -0.17
CA ALA A 41 -1.58 -18.71 -1.63
C ALA A 41 -0.28 -18.10 -2.16
N LEU A 42 0.08 -16.87 -1.75
CA LEU A 42 1.32 -16.20 -2.13
C LEU A 42 2.56 -17.02 -1.76
N LEU A 43 2.58 -17.60 -0.55
CA LEU A 43 3.68 -18.47 -0.11
C LEU A 43 3.82 -19.69 -1.01
N ARG A 44 2.70 -20.35 -1.37
CA ARG A 44 2.70 -21.50 -2.30
C ARG A 44 3.13 -21.13 -3.72
N LEU A 45 2.87 -19.90 -4.14
CA LEU A 45 3.30 -19.36 -5.43
C LEU A 45 4.77 -18.85 -5.41
N GLY A 46 5.46 -18.99 -4.28
CA GLY A 46 6.89 -18.71 -4.15
C GLY A 46 7.25 -17.32 -3.64
N SER A 47 6.28 -16.54 -3.12
CA SER A 47 6.60 -15.32 -2.37
C SER A 47 7.33 -15.66 -1.08
N ASN A 48 8.39 -14.91 -0.74
CA ASN A 48 9.18 -15.15 0.47
C ASN A 48 8.99 -14.09 1.55
N ARG A 49 8.50 -12.90 1.20
CA ARG A 49 8.02 -11.91 2.17
C ARG A 49 6.76 -11.23 1.64
N ALA A 50 5.73 -11.13 2.46
CA ALA A 50 4.56 -10.35 2.10
C ALA A 50 3.81 -9.89 3.33
N ILE A 51 3.10 -8.77 3.22
CA ILE A 51 2.05 -8.37 4.15
C ILE A 51 0.73 -8.42 3.38
N VAL A 52 -0.23 -9.18 3.89
CA VAL A 52 -1.62 -9.11 3.42
C VAL A 52 -2.46 -8.42 4.49
N ALA A 53 -3.07 -7.29 4.14
CA ALA A 53 -3.70 -6.38 5.08
C ALA A 53 -5.18 -6.13 4.78
N HIS A 54 -5.95 -5.94 5.84
CA HIS A 54 -7.33 -5.46 5.80
C HIS A 54 -7.60 -4.50 6.96
N GLY A 55 -7.96 -3.25 6.66
CA GLY A 55 -8.38 -2.28 7.65
C GLY A 55 -9.74 -2.65 8.25
N LEU A 56 -9.90 -2.63 9.57
CA LEU A 56 -11.16 -2.96 10.25
C LEU A 56 -12.23 -1.85 10.13
N ASP A 57 -11.93 -0.80 9.38
CA ASP A 57 -12.84 0.20 8.83
C ASP A 57 -13.37 -0.17 7.42
N GLY A 58 -12.93 -1.30 6.87
CA GLY A 58 -13.48 -1.92 5.66
C GLY A 58 -12.67 -1.68 4.39
N ILE A 59 -11.45 -1.16 4.49
CA ILE A 59 -10.59 -0.86 3.33
C ILE A 59 -9.54 -1.95 3.11
N ASP A 60 -9.11 -2.08 1.86
CA ASP A 60 -8.08 -3.02 1.40
C ASP A 60 -6.67 -2.43 1.49
N GLU A 61 -6.35 -1.83 2.64
CA GLU A 61 -5.03 -1.26 2.93
C GLU A 61 -4.79 -1.22 4.46
N LEU A 62 -3.59 -0.81 4.88
CA LEU A 62 -3.38 -0.43 6.27
C LEU A 62 -4.10 0.90 6.50
N THR A 63 -4.90 0.99 7.57
CA THR A 63 -5.70 2.17 7.87
C THR A 63 -5.12 2.96 9.04
N THR A 64 -5.33 4.28 9.04
CA THR A 64 -5.07 5.15 10.19
C THR A 64 -6.33 5.44 11.02
N VAL A 65 -7.48 4.83 10.68
CA VAL A 65 -8.77 5.08 11.34
C VAL A 65 -9.09 4.05 12.42
N LYS A 66 -8.75 2.78 12.18
CA LYS A 66 -8.98 1.65 13.11
C LYS A 66 -7.74 0.75 13.13
N LYS A 67 -7.84 -0.40 13.79
CA LYS A 67 -6.84 -1.46 13.64
C LYS A 67 -6.85 -2.03 12.23
N THR A 68 -5.72 -2.59 11.82
CA THR A 68 -5.58 -3.39 10.61
C THR A 68 -5.26 -4.83 10.99
N GLN A 69 -5.97 -5.80 10.41
CA GLN A 69 -5.57 -7.21 10.45
C GLN A 69 -4.52 -7.46 9.38
N ILE A 70 -3.42 -8.10 9.78
CA ILE A 70 -2.29 -8.44 8.91
C ILE A 70 -2.05 -9.94 9.02
N THR A 71 -1.87 -10.60 7.87
CA THR A 71 -1.13 -11.86 7.80
C THR A 71 0.18 -11.62 7.07
N GLU A 72 1.28 -11.87 7.76
CA GLU A 72 2.62 -11.64 7.26
C GLU A 72 3.31 -12.96 6.93
N ILE A 73 4.01 -12.99 5.79
CA ILE A 73 4.91 -14.06 5.39
C ILE A 73 6.33 -13.69 5.80
N LYS A 74 6.94 -14.52 6.65
CA LYS A 74 8.34 -14.44 7.10
C LYS A 74 9.07 -15.75 6.87
N ASP A 75 10.37 -15.74 7.15
CA ASP A 75 11.26 -16.89 7.00
C ASP A 75 10.80 -18.13 7.81
N ASP A 76 10.03 -17.93 8.88
CA ASP A 76 9.48 -18.96 9.77
C ASP A 76 8.03 -19.38 9.44
N GLY A 77 7.40 -18.78 8.41
CA GLY A 77 6.06 -19.13 7.95
C GLY A 77 5.10 -17.95 7.94
N LEU A 78 3.88 -18.19 8.41
CA LEU A 78 2.80 -17.19 8.43
C LEU A 78 2.50 -16.75 9.86
N ALA A 79 2.39 -15.44 10.07
CA ALA A 79 1.96 -14.86 11.33
C ALA A 79 0.79 -13.91 11.12
N THR A 80 -0.34 -14.16 11.80
CA THR A 80 -1.49 -13.24 11.81
C THR A 80 -1.50 -12.41 13.08
N TYR A 81 -1.63 -11.10 12.94
CA TYR A 81 -1.72 -10.16 14.06
C TYR A 81 -2.53 -8.93 13.67
N GLN A 82 -2.77 -8.05 14.63
CA GLN A 82 -3.38 -6.74 14.39
C GLN A 82 -2.43 -5.65 14.84
N ILE A 83 -2.48 -4.50 14.14
CA ILE A 83 -1.79 -3.28 14.54
C ILE A 83 -2.78 -2.13 14.65
N SER A 84 -2.53 -1.20 15.55
CA SER A 84 -3.21 0.10 15.59
C SER A 84 -2.32 1.23 15.03
N PRO A 85 -2.90 2.36 14.59
CA PRO A 85 -2.14 3.53 14.15
C PRO A 85 -1.19 4.03 15.24
N GLU A 86 -1.66 4.07 16.49
CA GLU A 86 -0.91 4.58 17.64
C GLU A 86 0.29 3.69 17.98
N GLU A 87 0.12 2.36 17.86
CA GLU A 87 1.24 1.42 17.99
C GLU A 87 2.35 1.74 16.99
N MET A 88 2.01 2.28 15.81
CA MET A 88 2.94 2.71 14.76
C MET A 88 3.44 4.15 14.92
N GLY A 89 3.03 4.86 15.97
CA GLY A 89 3.38 6.27 16.19
C GLY A 89 2.59 7.25 15.32
N ILE A 90 1.46 6.82 14.76
CA ILE A 90 0.58 7.63 13.94
C ILE A 90 -0.68 7.99 14.74
N PRO A 91 -1.08 9.27 14.81
CA PRO A 91 -2.36 9.64 15.40
C PRO A 91 -3.52 9.00 14.63
N ALA A 92 -4.49 8.42 15.34
CA ALA A 92 -5.72 7.97 14.70
C ALA A 92 -6.45 9.15 14.03
N ALA A 93 -6.94 8.90 12.83
CA ALA A 93 -7.70 9.86 12.03
C ALA A 93 -9.17 9.47 11.98
N LEU A 94 -10.03 10.43 11.63
CA LEU A 94 -11.41 10.14 11.23
C LEU A 94 -11.44 9.79 9.74
N LYS A 95 -12.47 9.05 9.33
CA LYS A 95 -12.66 8.68 7.93
C LYS A 95 -12.73 9.92 7.03
N ASP A 96 -13.41 10.96 7.48
CA ASP A 96 -13.61 12.20 6.73
C ASP A 96 -12.33 13.03 6.61
N ASP A 97 -11.34 12.82 7.50
CA ASP A 97 -10.04 13.48 7.42
C ASP A 97 -9.20 12.99 6.22
N ILE A 98 -9.47 11.74 5.77
CA ILE A 98 -8.71 11.06 4.72
C ILE A 98 -9.48 11.03 3.41
N ALA A 99 -10.82 10.98 3.48
CA ALA A 99 -11.68 10.85 2.32
C ALA A 99 -11.46 11.98 1.28
N ILE A 100 -11.59 11.60 0.01
CA ILE A 100 -11.54 12.48 -1.16
C ILE A 100 -12.79 12.19 -1.99
N SER A 101 -13.49 13.23 -2.44
CA SER A 101 -14.74 13.10 -3.21
C SER A 101 -14.70 13.79 -4.57
N GLY A 102 -13.69 14.62 -4.85
CA GLY A 102 -13.52 15.43 -6.06
C GLY A 102 -12.81 14.73 -7.22
N GLY A 103 -12.81 13.40 -7.24
CA GLY A 103 -12.31 12.60 -8.36
C GLY A 103 -10.81 12.72 -8.62
N ALA A 104 -10.41 12.52 -9.88
CA ALA A 104 -9.01 12.39 -10.28
C ALA A 104 -8.20 13.67 -10.06
N GLU A 105 -8.77 14.85 -10.33
CA GLU A 105 -8.06 16.13 -10.17
C GLU A 105 -7.77 16.45 -8.71
N GLU A 106 -8.73 16.24 -7.80
CA GLU A 106 -8.50 16.43 -6.38
C GLU A 106 -7.45 15.41 -5.87
N SER A 107 -7.57 14.16 -6.29
CA SER A 107 -6.61 13.11 -5.91
C SER A 107 -5.18 13.48 -6.35
N ALA A 108 -5.00 13.96 -7.58
CA ALA A 108 -3.70 14.39 -8.09
C ALA A 108 -3.12 15.57 -7.30
N ARG A 109 -3.96 16.55 -6.94
CA ARG A 109 -3.56 17.68 -6.09
C ARG A 109 -3.12 17.20 -4.72
N VAL A 110 -3.92 16.37 -4.05
CA VAL A 110 -3.60 15.83 -2.72
C VAL A 110 -2.30 15.03 -2.73
N ILE A 111 -2.13 14.11 -3.68
CA ILE A 111 -0.89 13.32 -3.83
C ILE A 111 0.31 14.26 -4.01
N THR A 112 0.18 15.27 -4.87
CA THR A 112 1.24 16.24 -5.13
C THR A 112 1.58 17.05 -3.89
N SER A 113 0.60 17.49 -3.10
CA SER A 113 0.83 18.22 -1.85
C SER A 113 1.55 17.34 -0.82
N ILE A 114 1.12 16.08 -0.65
CA ILE A 114 1.79 15.12 0.23
C ILE A 114 3.25 14.93 -0.18
N LEU A 115 3.52 14.73 -1.47
CA LEU A 115 4.89 14.56 -1.99
C LEU A 115 5.74 15.84 -1.89
N ASN A 116 5.12 17.01 -1.77
CA ASN A 116 5.79 18.27 -1.45
C ASN A 116 5.99 18.50 0.06
N GLY A 117 5.61 17.53 0.90
CA GLY A 117 5.85 17.56 2.33
C GLY A 117 4.66 18.05 3.18
N GLU A 118 3.47 18.25 2.60
CA GLU A 118 2.27 18.61 3.36
C GLU A 118 2.03 17.60 4.49
N GLN A 119 1.88 18.11 5.72
CA GLN A 119 1.63 17.29 6.91
C GLN A 119 0.13 17.07 7.10
N GLY A 120 -0.24 15.94 7.71
CA GLY A 120 -1.63 15.69 8.10
C GLY A 120 -2.09 14.24 7.94
N PRO A 121 -3.37 13.96 8.24
CA PRO A 121 -3.93 12.60 8.26
C PRO A 121 -3.83 11.88 6.90
N ARG A 122 -3.99 12.61 5.79
CA ARG A 122 -3.80 12.08 4.43
C ARG A 122 -2.35 11.65 4.15
N ARG A 123 -1.37 12.41 4.64
CA ARG A 123 0.03 12.01 4.58
C ARG A 123 0.28 10.79 5.47
N ASN A 124 -0.30 10.74 6.67
CA ASN A 124 -0.08 9.65 7.62
C ASN A 124 -0.47 8.28 7.06
N ILE A 125 -1.60 8.17 6.35
CA ILE A 125 -2.00 6.89 5.72
C ILE A 125 -1.06 6.49 4.57
N VAL A 126 -0.53 7.47 3.82
CA VAL A 126 0.50 7.23 2.81
C VAL A 126 1.79 6.71 3.46
N LEU A 127 2.24 7.33 4.55
CA LEU A 127 3.43 6.89 5.29
C LEU A 127 3.28 5.48 5.85
N LEU A 128 2.09 5.14 6.37
CA LEU A 128 1.80 3.81 6.90
C LEU A 128 1.94 2.73 5.83
N ASN A 129 1.30 2.90 4.68
CA ASN A 129 1.32 1.92 3.59
C ASN A 129 2.68 1.87 2.87
N ALA A 130 3.29 3.03 2.58
CA ALA A 130 4.62 3.09 1.99
C ALA A 130 5.68 2.51 2.94
N GLY A 131 5.55 2.75 4.24
CA GLY A 131 6.42 2.19 5.26
C GLY A 131 6.32 0.66 5.34
N ALA A 132 5.10 0.11 5.28
CA ALA A 132 4.89 -1.33 5.19
C ALA A 132 5.52 -1.93 3.92
N ALA A 133 5.38 -1.26 2.77
CA ALA A 133 6.02 -1.70 1.53
C ALA A 133 7.57 -1.68 1.63
N LEU A 134 8.14 -0.62 2.22
CA LEU A 134 9.60 -0.53 2.46
C LEU A 134 10.10 -1.60 3.42
N TYR A 135 9.32 -1.92 4.46
CA TYR A 135 9.62 -3.00 5.39
C TYR A 135 9.62 -4.36 4.69
N VAL A 136 8.56 -4.70 3.94
CA VAL A 136 8.48 -5.94 3.15
C VAL A 136 9.60 -6.03 2.12
N ALA A 137 10.01 -4.90 1.55
CA ALA A 137 11.13 -4.80 0.62
C ALA A 137 12.52 -4.93 1.28
N GLU A 138 12.59 -5.12 2.61
CA GLU A 138 13.82 -5.16 3.42
C GLU A 138 14.63 -3.87 3.35
N LYS A 139 13.96 -2.73 3.12
CA LYS A 139 14.60 -1.40 3.18
C LYS A 139 14.56 -0.80 4.58
N ALA A 140 13.87 -1.44 5.50
CA ALA A 140 13.87 -1.20 6.94
C ALA A 140 13.63 -2.51 7.70
N SER A 141 14.16 -2.63 8.92
CA SER A 141 14.04 -3.85 9.74
C SER A 141 12.73 -3.96 10.52
N THR A 142 11.97 -2.87 10.62
CA THR A 142 10.68 -2.81 11.34
C THR A 142 9.68 -1.96 10.55
N LEU A 143 8.39 -2.16 10.79
CA LEU A 143 7.32 -1.32 10.23
C LEU A 143 7.54 0.16 10.56
N LYS A 144 7.84 0.48 11.82
CA LYS A 144 8.16 1.86 12.25
C LYS A 144 9.36 2.44 11.50
N GLY A 145 10.41 1.64 11.32
CA GLY A 145 11.57 2.06 10.54
C GLY A 145 11.22 2.32 9.06
N GLY A 146 10.31 1.52 8.50
CA GLY A 146 9.77 1.73 7.17
C GLY A 146 9.00 3.06 7.06
N ILE A 147 8.13 3.35 8.03
CA ILE A 147 7.37 4.61 8.12
C ILE A 147 8.31 5.81 8.23
N ALA A 148 9.32 5.74 9.11
CA ALA A 148 10.32 6.79 9.26
C ALA A 148 11.08 7.05 7.95
N LYS A 149 11.46 5.98 7.23
CA LYS A 149 12.13 6.09 5.93
C LYS A 149 11.22 6.64 4.83
N ALA A 150 9.94 6.28 4.83
CA ALA A 150 8.96 6.87 3.93
C ALA A 150 8.82 8.38 4.19
N ALA A 151 8.79 8.79 5.46
CA ALA A 151 8.73 10.21 5.83
C ALA A 151 9.98 10.96 5.35
N GLU A 152 11.17 10.43 5.61
CA GLU A 152 12.44 10.99 5.14
C GLU A 152 12.44 11.18 3.61
N THR A 153 12.00 10.15 2.85
CA THR A 153 11.96 10.17 1.38
C THR A 153 10.98 11.23 0.83
N ILE A 154 9.91 11.52 1.56
CA ILE A 154 8.99 12.61 1.21
C ILE A 154 9.62 13.96 1.57
N ASP A 155 10.12 14.11 2.80
CA ASP A 155 10.60 15.38 3.33
C ASP A 155 11.86 15.89 2.61
N ASN A 156 12.72 14.99 2.14
CA ASN A 156 13.90 15.34 1.37
C ASN A 156 13.63 15.51 -0.14
N GLY A 157 12.38 15.35 -0.59
CA GLY A 157 11.94 15.54 -1.97
C GLY A 157 12.21 14.36 -2.93
N GLN A 158 12.86 13.29 -2.49
CA GLN A 158 13.17 12.13 -3.35
C GLN A 158 11.91 11.49 -3.94
N ALA A 159 10.84 11.36 -3.17
CA ALA A 159 9.59 10.77 -3.66
C ALA A 159 8.96 11.62 -4.78
N ARG A 160 8.99 12.95 -4.64
CA ARG A 160 8.56 13.89 -5.69
C ARG A 160 9.42 13.80 -6.94
N ASP A 161 10.73 13.69 -6.76
CA ASP A 161 11.66 13.60 -7.88
C ASP A 161 11.47 12.31 -8.69
N VAL A 162 11.13 11.20 -8.02
CA VAL A 162 10.73 9.95 -8.69
C VAL A 162 9.46 10.15 -9.54
N LEU A 163 8.43 10.80 -9.00
CA LEU A 163 7.22 11.11 -9.76
C LEU A 163 7.53 11.98 -10.99
N ASN A 164 8.31 13.05 -10.81
CA ASN A 164 8.74 13.92 -11.91
C ASN A 164 9.55 13.16 -12.97
N GLY A 165 10.43 12.25 -12.53
CA GLY A 165 11.20 11.39 -13.41
C GLY A 165 10.32 10.45 -14.22
N LEU A 166 9.32 9.84 -13.58
CA LEU A 166 8.34 8.97 -14.25
C LEU A 166 7.55 9.73 -15.32
N VAL A 167 7.03 10.93 -15.00
CA VAL A 167 6.29 11.78 -15.95
C VAL A 167 7.15 12.08 -17.18
N LYS A 168 8.38 12.55 -16.97
CA LYS A 168 9.32 12.85 -18.07
C LYS A 168 9.63 11.61 -18.91
N LEU A 169 9.86 10.48 -18.27
CA LEU A 169 10.16 9.22 -18.96
C LEU A 169 9.00 8.76 -19.82
N SER A 170 7.77 8.76 -19.28
CA SER A 170 6.58 8.31 -20.02
C SER A 170 6.26 9.20 -21.22
N GLN A 171 6.45 10.52 -21.09
CA GLN A 171 6.25 11.46 -22.20
C GLN A 171 7.27 11.22 -23.32
N ARG A 172 8.56 11.09 -22.95
CA ARG A 172 9.62 10.82 -23.92
C ARG A 172 9.39 9.52 -24.70
N LEU A 173 8.98 8.45 -24.01
CA LEU A 173 8.70 7.16 -24.64
C LEU A 173 7.47 7.22 -25.55
N GLY A 174 6.41 7.92 -25.12
CA GLY A 174 5.22 8.12 -25.94
C GLY A 174 5.48 8.94 -27.21
N GLU A 175 6.41 9.88 -27.17
CA GLU A 175 6.84 10.65 -28.36
C GLU A 175 7.74 9.84 -29.31
N SER A 176 8.55 8.92 -28.79
CA SER A 176 9.42 8.07 -29.61
C SER A 176 8.68 6.96 -30.35
N ASP A 177 7.54 6.49 -29.84
CA ASP A 177 6.70 5.48 -30.50
C ASP A 177 5.81 6.06 -31.63
N ILE A 178 5.84 7.39 -31.82
CA ILE A 178 5.09 8.11 -32.87
C ILE A 178 6.01 8.46 -34.08
N ARG A 179 7.30 8.11 -34.04
CA ARG A 179 8.25 8.27 -35.16
C ARG A 179 8.73 6.92 -35.70
#